data_AF-A0A3B5B7M9-F1
#
_entry.id   AF-A0A3B5B7M9-F1
#
_cell.length_a   1.000
_cell.length_b   1.000
_cell.length_c   1.000
_cell.angle_alpha   90.00
_cell.angle_beta   90.00
_cell.angle_gamma   90.00
#
_symmetry.space_group_name_H-M   'P 1'
#
loop_
_entity.id
_entity.type
_entity.pdbx_description
1 polymer ?
#
loop_
_entity_poly.entity_id
_entity_poly.type
_entity_poly.pdbx_seq_one_letter_code
_entity_poly.pdbx_strand_id
1 'polypeptide(L)'
;ACSRCGAALWTRGNMVQNVILVFFRRRLSQRPAVEELESRNILKQRNDQTEQEERREIKQRLNRKLNQRPTVDELRDRKILIRFSDYVEVAKAQDYDRRADKPWTRLSAADKVNDHCSPSHPCWVSIVLCPM
;
A
#
# COMPACT_ATOMS: atom_id res chain seq x y z
N ALA A 1 -46.63 -21.07 -36.37
CA ALA A 1 -45.86 -20.10 -35.59
C ALA A 1 -45.60 -20.70 -34.20
N CYS A 2 -44.35 -20.75 -33.76
CA CYS A 2 -43.90 -21.54 -32.61
C CYS A 2 -44.32 -20.91 -31.27
N SER A 3 -45.14 -21.62 -30.48
CA SER A 3 -45.68 -21.20 -29.17
C SER A 3 -44.68 -21.34 -28.01
N ARG A 4 -43.36 -21.23 -28.27
CA ARG A 4 -42.32 -21.63 -27.30
C ARG A 4 -41.35 -20.54 -26.88
N CYS A 5 -41.56 -19.29 -27.29
CA CYS A 5 -40.64 -18.18 -27.02
C CYS A 5 -40.98 -17.34 -25.78
N GLY A 6 -42.13 -17.53 -25.12
CA GLY A 6 -42.59 -16.67 -24.01
C GLY A 6 -41.98 -16.96 -22.63
N ALA A 7 -41.49 -18.18 -22.38
CA ALA A 7 -41.01 -18.58 -21.06
C ALA A 7 -39.58 -18.13 -20.72
N ALA A 8 -38.77 -17.76 -21.72
CA ALA A 8 -37.34 -17.50 -21.55
C ALA A 8 -36.99 -16.06 -21.11
N LEU A 9 -37.94 -15.11 -21.15
CA LEU A 9 -37.69 -13.72 -20.74
C LEU A 9 -37.95 -13.45 -19.25
N TRP A 10 -38.82 -14.23 -18.59
CA TRP A 10 -39.10 -14.07 -17.15
C TRP A 10 -38.00 -14.63 -16.24
N THR A 11 -37.15 -15.52 -16.74
CA THR A 11 -36.07 -16.14 -15.96
C THR A 11 -34.84 -15.26 -15.81
N ARG A 12 -34.55 -14.37 -16.78
CA ARG A 12 -33.37 -13.49 -16.75
C ARG A 12 -33.46 -12.36 -15.72
N GLY A 13 -34.62 -11.74 -15.56
CA GLY A 13 -34.84 -10.71 -14.53
C GLY A 13 -34.68 -11.27 -13.11
N ASN A 14 -35.20 -12.48 -12.90
CA ASN A 14 -35.13 -13.22 -11.64
C ASN A 14 -33.68 -13.58 -11.24
N MET A 15 -32.82 -13.92 -12.20
CA MET A 15 -31.43 -14.31 -11.92
C MET A 15 -30.58 -13.14 -11.40
N VAL A 16 -30.73 -11.94 -11.96
CA VAL A 16 -29.97 -10.75 -11.53
C VAL A 16 -30.38 -10.30 -10.13
N GLN A 17 -31.68 -10.31 -9.83
CA GLN A 17 -32.21 -10.01 -8.49
C GLN A 17 -31.72 -11.04 -7.46
N ASN A 18 -31.64 -12.32 -7.85
CA ASN A 18 -31.13 -13.38 -6.98
C ASN A 18 -29.62 -13.22 -6.69
N VAL A 19 -28.80 -12.87 -7.70
CA VAL A 19 -27.36 -12.62 -7.51
C VAL A 19 -27.12 -11.45 -6.55
N ILE A 20 -27.87 -10.35 -6.70
CA ILE A 20 -27.80 -9.19 -5.80
C ILE A 20 -28.21 -9.58 -4.37
N LEU A 21 -29.31 -10.32 -4.22
CA LEU A 21 -29.76 -10.84 -2.92
C LEU A 21 -28.74 -11.74 -2.24
N VAL A 22 -28.13 -12.67 -2.98
CA VAL A 22 -27.09 -13.57 -2.48
C VAL A 22 -25.85 -12.79 -2.05
N PHE A 23 -25.46 -11.77 -2.82
CA PHE A 23 -24.34 -10.89 -2.47
C PHE A 23 -24.61 -10.12 -1.17
N PHE A 24 -25.78 -9.47 -1.05
CA PHE A 24 -26.15 -8.75 0.18
C PHE A 24 -26.24 -9.69 1.38
N ARG A 25 -26.80 -10.89 1.21
CA ARG A 25 -26.89 -11.89 2.29
C ARG A 25 -25.52 -12.29 2.82
N ARG A 26 -24.53 -12.50 1.93
CA ARG A 26 -23.13 -12.77 2.32
C ARG A 26 -22.48 -11.57 3.02
N ARG A 27 -22.68 -10.35 2.51
CA ARG A 27 -22.14 -9.12 3.11
C ARG A 27 -22.71 -8.86 4.51
N LEU A 28 -24.01 -9.09 4.71
CA LEU A 28 -24.66 -8.90 6.00
C LEU A 28 -24.20 -9.96 7.02
N SER A 29 -23.97 -11.20 6.61
CA SER A 29 -23.43 -12.24 7.51
C SER A 29 -21.99 -11.98 7.96
N GLN A 30 -21.22 -11.24 7.17
CA GLN A 30 -19.82 -10.90 7.44
C GLN A 30 -19.67 -9.47 7.95
N ARG A 31 -20.75 -8.83 8.41
CA ARG A 31 -20.71 -7.44 8.84
C ARG A 31 -19.89 -7.33 10.14
N PRO A 32 -18.76 -6.62 10.14
CA PRO A 32 -17.94 -6.44 11.34
C PRO A 32 -18.66 -5.59 12.39
N ALA A 33 -18.28 -5.77 13.65
CA ALA A 33 -18.82 -4.98 14.77
C ALA A 33 -18.35 -3.52 14.70
N VAL A 34 -19.12 -2.62 15.31
CA VAL A 34 -18.82 -1.18 15.34
C VAL A 34 -17.47 -0.92 16.03
N GLU A 35 -17.22 -1.57 17.16
CA GLU A 35 -15.96 -1.46 17.92
C GLU A 35 -14.72 -1.91 17.11
N GLU A 36 -14.89 -2.92 16.25
CA GLU A 36 -13.81 -3.41 15.37
C GLU A 36 -13.47 -2.38 14.28
N LEU A 37 -14.50 -1.71 13.73
CA LEU A 37 -14.32 -0.64 12.75
C LEU A 37 -13.63 0.58 13.37
N GLU A 38 -13.92 0.90 14.64
CA GLU A 38 -13.27 1.97 15.39
C GLU A 38 -11.81 1.64 15.69
N SER A 39 -11.53 0.41 16.10
CA SER A 39 -10.16 -0.09 16.32
C SER A 39 -9.30 -0.02 15.06
N ARG A 40 -9.92 -0.25 13.89
CA ARG A 40 -9.28 -0.12 12.58
C ARG A 40 -9.26 1.32 12.04
N ASN A 41 -9.73 2.30 12.83
CA ASN A 41 -9.83 3.71 12.44
C ASN A 41 -10.70 3.97 11.20
N ILE A 42 -11.61 3.04 10.87
CA ILE A 42 -12.55 3.18 9.75
C ILE A 42 -13.75 4.01 10.17
N LEU A 43 -14.23 3.81 11.40
CA LEU A 43 -15.22 4.65 12.04
C LEU A 43 -14.54 5.53 13.08
N LYS A 44 -14.77 6.84 13.04
CA LYS A 44 -14.28 7.77 14.06
C LYS A 44 -15.38 8.10 15.06
N GLN A 45 -15.11 7.90 16.35
CA GLN A 45 -16.03 8.24 17.44
C GLN A 45 -16.02 9.74 17.81
N ARG A 46 -14.94 10.46 17.46
CA ARG A 46 -14.66 11.81 17.97
C ARG A 46 -15.19 12.90 17.04
N ASN A 47 -15.61 14.02 17.63
CA ASN A 47 -15.90 15.27 16.92
C ASN A 47 -14.66 15.77 16.16
N ASP A 48 -14.86 16.18 14.90
CA ASP A 48 -13.77 16.67 14.02
C ASP A 48 -12.95 17.80 14.65
N GLN A 49 -13.59 18.65 15.46
CA GLN A 49 -12.94 19.78 16.11
C GLN A 49 -11.94 19.36 17.21
N THR A 50 -12.28 18.34 18.01
CA THR A 50 -11.38 17.79 19.02
C THR A 50 -10.18 17.10 18.36
N GLU A 51 -10.39 16.36 17.27
CA GLU A 51 -9.29 15.74 16.52
C GLU A 51 -8.34 16.80 15.94
N GLN A 52 -8.90 17.91 15.44
CA GLN A 52 -8.09 19.00 14.90
C GLN A 52 -7.27 19.71 16.01
N GLU A 53 -7.82 19.85 17.21
CA GLU A 53 -7.09 20.34 18.38
C GLU A 53 -5.98 19.38 18.81
N GLU A 54 -6.28 18.09 18.98
CA GLU A 54 -5.29 17.05 19.30
C GLU A 54 -4.16 17.03 18.24
N ARG A 55 -4.50 17.12 16.95
CA ARG A 55 -3.50 17.24 15.86
C ARG A 55 -2.64 18.48 15.98
N ARG A 56 -3.22 19.63 16.32
CA ARG A 56 -2.48 20.89 16.50
C ARG A 56 -1.53 20.78 17.69
N GLU A 57 -1.98 20.23 18.81
CA GLU A 57 -1.15 20.00 20.00
C GLU A 57 0.01 19.04 19.73
N ILE A 58 -0.26 17.92 19.06
CA ILE A 58 0.77 16.94 18.67
C ILE A 58 1.80 17.62 17.75
N LYS A 59 1.34 18.41 16.76
CA LYS A 59 2.22 19.14 15.85
C LYS A 59 3.10 20.15 16.58
N GLN A 60 2.53 20.92 17.50
CA GLN A 60 3.27 21.88 18.32
C GLN A 60 4.30 21.18 19.23
N ARG A 61 3.89 20.10 19.91
CA ARG A 61 4.78 19.31 20.78
C ARG A 61 5.93 18.70 19.98
N LEU A 62 5.66 18.17 18.80
CA LEU A 62 6.68 17.62 17.90
C LEU A 62 7.65 18.72 17.45
N ASN A 63 7.14 19.88 17.02
CA ASN A 63 7.98 20.99 16.57
C ASN A 63 8.94 21.45 17.68
N ARG A 64 8.44 21.59 18.92
CA ARG A 64 9.30 21.89 20.08
C ARG A 64 10.40 20.85 20.30
N LYS A 65 10.07 19.55 20.19
CA LYS A 65 11.06 18.46 20.32
C LYS A 65 12.10 18.47 19.20
N LEU A 66 11.69 18.77 17.97
CA LEU A 66 12.61 18.85 16.83
C LEU A 66 13.55 20.06 16.94
N ASN A 67 13.06 21.20 17.44
CA ASN A 67 13.89 22.39 17.65
C ASN A 67 14.90 22.21 18.78
N GLN A 68 14.57 21.39 19.79
CA GLN A 68 15.45 21.05 20.91
C GLN A 68 16.22 19.74 20.66
N ARG A 69 16.40 19.35 19.40
CA ARG A 69 17.09 18.12 19.05
C ARG A 69 18.59 18.29 19.36
N PRO A 70 19.19 17.43 20.19
CA PRO A 70 20.60 17.51 20.53
C PRO A 70 21.47 17.25 19.30
N THR A 71 22.65 17.86 19.29
CA THR A 71 23.62 17.66 18.21
C THR A 71 24.32 16.30 18.35
N VAL A 72 24.98 15.86 17.26
CA VAL A 72 25.71 14.59 17.25
C VAL A 72 26.86 14.60 18.26
N ASP A 73 27.54 15.74 18.40
CA ASP A 73 28.66 15.90 19.32
C ASP A 73 28.19 15.83 20.78
N GLU A 74 27.06 16.45 21.13
CA GLU A 74 26.46 16.32 22.46
C GLU A 74 26.07 14.88 22.82
N LEU A 75 25.64 14.08 21.84
CA LEU A 75 25.31 12.68 22.04
C LEU A 75 26.57 11.81 22.24
N ARG A 76 27.71 12.19 21.63
CA ARG A 76 29.02 11.54 21.85
C ARG A 76 29.55 11.87 23.24
N ASP A 77 29.44 13.12 23.68
CA ASP A 77 29.85 13.57 25.01
C ASP A 77 29.06 12.85 26.11
N ARG A 78 27.76 12.60 25.87
CA ARG A 78 26.89 11.81 26.75
C ARG A 78 27.08 10.29 26.62
N LYS A 79 28.02 9.82 25.79
CA LYS A 79 28.30 8.41 25.49
C LYS A 79 27.07 7.62 25.01
N ILE A 80 26.12 8.31 24.38
CA ILE A 80 24.94 7.70 23.75
C ILE A 80 25.31 7.19 22.35
N LEU A 81 26.11 7.96 21.60
CA LEU A 81 26.73 7.55 20.35
C LEU A 81 28.17 7.09 20.63
N ILE A 82 28.39 5.77 20.72
CA ILE A 82 29.68 5.19 21.12
C ILE A 82 30.60 4.99 19.90
N ARG A 83 30.05 4.59 18.74
CA ARG A 83 30.80 4.45 17.49
C ARG A 83 30.20 5.26 16.35
N PHE A 84 31.05 5.59 15.37
CA PHE A 84 30.63 6.26 14.13
C PHE A 84 29.58 5.44 13.34
N SER A 85 29.66 4.10 13.40
CA SER A 85 28.71 3.18 12.79
C SER A 85 27.29 3.28 13.35
N ASP A 86 27.12 3.76 14.59
CA ASP A 86 25.81 3.80 15.26
C ASP A 86 24.95 4.98 14.76
N TYR A 87 25.56 5.93 14.06
CA TYR A 87 24.91 7.12 13.50
C TYR A 87 24.66 7.02 11.99
N VAL A 88 25.43 6.18 11.28
CA VAL A 88 25.34 6.02 9.83
C VAL A 88 24.86 4.61 9.53
N GLU A 89 23.63 4.48 9.03
CA GLU A 89 23.12 3.22 8.51
C GLU A 89 23.92 2.82 7.26
N VAL A 90 25.05 2.13 7.47
CA VAL A 90 25.81 1.52 6.38
C VAL A 90 25.07 0.25 5.96
N ALA A 91 24.17 0.39 4.99
CA ALA A 91 23.65 -0.77 4.29
C ALA A 91 24.83 -1.50 3.63
N LYS A 92 24.99 -2.80 3.90
CA LYS A 92 25.96 -3.63 3.18
C LYS A 92 25.57 -3.61 1.71
N ALA A 93 26.44 -3.08 0.85
CA ALA A 93 26.27 -3.23 -0.58
C ALA A 93 26.28 -4.74 -0.89
N GLN A 94 25.30 -5.22 -1.67
CA GLN A 94 25.41 -6.55 -2.23
C GLN A 94 26.58 -6.54 -3.22
N ASP A 95 27.53 -7.45 -3.03
CA ASP A 95 28.61 -7.69 -3.98
C ASP A 95 28.02 -8.43 -5.19
N TYR A 96 27.33 -7.71 -6.08
CA TYR A 96 26.92 -8.26 -7.36
C TYR A 96 28.07 -8.12 -8.36
N ASP A 97 28.35 -9.21 -9.08
CA ASP A 97 29.38 -9.25 -10.11
C ASP A 97 29.01 -8.32 -11.27
N ARG A 98 29.69 -7.17 -11.37
CA ARG A 98 29.47 -6.17 -12.41
C ARG A 98 29.94 -6.61 -13.80
N ARG A 99 30.73 -7.69 -13.87
CA ARG A 99 31.22 -8.31 -15.11
C ARG A 99 30.35 -9.48 -15.57
N ALA A 100 29.43 -9.95 -14.75
CA ALA A 100 28.51 -11.01 -15.16
C ALA A 100 27.64 -10.55 -16.33
N ASP A 101 27.38 -11.48 -17.26
CA ASP A 101 26.47 -11.23 -18.37
C ASP A 101 25.12 -10.81 -17.82
N LYS A 102 24.76 -9.58 -18.16
CA LYS A 102 23.50 -9.01 -17.74
C LYS A 102 22.38 -9.80 -18.41
N PRO A 103 21.42 -10.36 -17.68
CA PRO A 103 20.43 -11.28 -18.24
C PRO A 103 19.62 -10.65 -19.39
N TRP A 104 19.46 -9.32 -19.38
CA TRP A 104 18.78 -8.59 -20.46
C TRP A 104 19.55 -8.54 -21.79
N THR A 105 20.85 -8.85 -21.79
CA THR A 105 21.68 -8.90 -23.01
C THR A 105 21.34 -10.12 -23.86
N ARG A 106 20.63 -11.11 -23.30
CA ARG A 106 20.20 -12.33 -24.01
C ARG A 106 18.74 -12.28 -24.49
N LEU A 107 18.01 -11.19 -24.23
CA LEU A 107 16.59 -11.10 -24.58
C LEU A 107 16.39 -10.76 -26.07
N SER A 108 15.67 -11.63 -26.77
CA SER A 108 15.17 -11.36 -28.13
C SER A 108 14.00 -10.38 -28.09
N ALA A 109 13.62 -9.82 -29.24
CA ALA A 109 12.49 -8.88 -29.30
C ALA A 109 11.16 -9.50 -28.82
N ALA A 110 11.00 -10.82 -28.90
CA ALA A 110 9.83 -11.53 -28.40
C ALA A 110 9.79 -11.64 -26.87
N ASP A 111 10.96 -11.76 -26.23
CA ASP A 111 11.07 -11.87 -24.78
C ASP A 111 10.71 -10.55 -24.09
N LYS A 112 11.02 -9.41 -24.74
CA LYS A 112 10.68 -8.06 -24.25
C LYS A 112 9.18 -7.76 -24.16
N VAL A 113 8.34 -8.52 -24.88
CA VAL A 113 6.87 -8.31 -24.93
C VAL A 113 6.14 -9.25 -23.96
N ASN A 114 6.79 -10.32 -23.50
CA ASN A 114 6.20 -11.33 -22.61
C ASN A 114 6.48 -11.09 -21.11
N ASP A 115 7.32 -10.13 -20.74
CA ASP A 115 7.63 -9.80 -19.33
C ASP A 115 6.54 -8.97 -18.63
N HIS A 116 5.27 -9.27 -18.92
CA HIS A 116 4.11 -8.78 -18.18
C HIS A 116 3.32 -9.97 -17.66
N CYS A 117 3.66 -10.43 -16.45
CA CYS A 117 2.75 -10.61 -15.32
C CYS A 117 3.34 -11.64 -14.34
N SER A 118 4.07 -11.16 -13.32
CA SER A 118 4.23 -11.91 -12.06
C SER A 118 3.57 -11.11 -10.94
N PRO A 119 2.69 -11.70 -10.11
CA PRO A 119 1.91 -10.98 -9.10
C PRO A 119 2.72 -10.36 -7.94
N SER A 120 4.05 -10.46 -7.96
CA SER A 120 4.91 -10.08 -6.83
C SER A 120 5.61 -8.73 -7.00
N HIS A 121 5.50 -8.04 -8.16
CA HIS A 121 6.20 -6.76 -8.39
C HIS A 121 5.27 -5.72 -9.05
N PRO A 122 5.08 -4.51 -8.46
CA PRO A 122 4.16 -3.50 -8.99
C PRO A 122 4.65 -2.86 -10.30
N CYS A 123 3.74 -2.75 -11.28
CA CYS A 123 3.93 -2.28 -12.66
C CYS A 123 4.40 -0.82 -12.87
N TRP A 124 5.05 -0.17 -11.90
CA TRP A 124 5.37 1.27 -11.99
C TRP A 124 6.84 1.60 -12.28
N VAL A 125 7.74 0.61 -12.38
CA VAL A 125 9.13 0.90 -12.79
C VAL A 125 9.28 0.82 -14.30
N SER A 126 8.69 1.78 -15.00
CA SER A 126 8.98 2.09 -16.40
C SER A 126 8.67 3.55 -16.69
N ILE A 127 9.32 4.46 -15.97
CA ILE A 127 9.53 5.84 -16.42
C ILE A 127 10.99 6.19 -16.14
N VAL A 128 11.93 5.57 -16.86
CA VAL A 128 13.12 6.29 -17.34
C VAL A 128 13.62 5.55 -18.58
N LEU A 129 13.20 6.00 -19.76
CA LEU A 129 14.02 6.00 -20.99
C LEU A 129 13.28 6.83 -22.05
N CYS A 130 13.43 8.15 -21.99
CA CYS A 130 13.39 8.98 -23.20
C CYS A 130 14.85 9.19 -23.60
N PRO A 131 15.33 8.60 -24.71
CA PRO A 131 16.63 8.93 -25.26
C PRO A 131 16.52 10.23 -26.09
N MET A 132 17.47 11.13 -25.88
CA MET A 132 18.03 11.94 -26.97
C MET A 132 19.17 11.14 -27.60
#